data_AF-A0A352KTD5-F1
#
_entry.id   AF-A0A352KTD5-F1
#
_cell.length_a   1.000
_cell.length_b   1.000
_cell.length_c   1.000
_cell.angle_alpha   90.00
_cell.angle_beta   90.00
_cell.angle_gamma   90.00
#
_symmetry.space_group_name_H-M   'P 1'
#
loop_
_entity.id
_entity.type
_entity.pdbx_description
1 polymer ?
#
loop_
_entity_poly.entity_id
_entity_poly.type
_entity_poly.pdbx_seq_one_letter_code
_entity_poly.pdbx_strand_id
1 'polypeptide(L)'
;MVDKDIRYEKTVSQDTITNDDGTFYTSFIGILQGPHSFSLIIKDKEGRGSQTKFFNINTLVQDFVVKDLIIAPTVALVAYSVTRGTATVVKGYTTPQSGVVAEIDGIIKKEAQAGQDGAYKLTIDTGPLEFGSHQMRLKQTLVGGKGESDYSPLKNFIVSRVLLPKADFNDDGAVDIRDWSIFLFHWGSKDMEKRMKIDLNNDGKIDISDFSIFVRNIRKK
;
A
#
# COMPACT_ATOMS: atom_id res chain seq x y z
N MET A 1 5.26 -37.12 33.45
CA MET A 1 5.53 -36.71 32.06
C MET A 1 4.70 -35.47 31.81
N VAL A 2 5.33 -34.31 31.62
CA VAL A 2 4.61 -33.10 31.18
C VAL A 2 4.44 -33.26 29.68
N ASP A 3 3.20 -33.40 29.24
CA ASP A 3 2.86 -33.44 27.82
C ASP A 3 3.25 -32.09 27.19
N LYS A 4 4.33 -32.10 26.41
CA LYS A 4 4.87 -30.90 25.75
C LYS A 4 4.16 -30.58 24.43
N ASP A 5 3.14 -31.37 24.05
CA ASP A 5 2.45 -31.25 22.76
C ASP A 5 1.07 -30.58 22.85
N ILE A 6 0.68 -30.03 24.00
CA ILE A 6 -0.55 -29.25 24.08
C ILE A 6 -0.32 -27.86 23.46
N ARG A 7 -0.49 -27.78 22.14
CA ARG A 7 -0.65 -26.51 21.43
C ARG A 7 -2.01 -25.92 21.81
N TYR A 8 -2.04 -25.09 22.86
CA TYR A 8 -3.24 -24.35 23.28
C TYR A 8 -3.65 -23.23 22.31
N GLU A 9 -2.91 -23.02 21.21
CA GLU A 9 -3.23 -22.01 20.20
C GLU A 9 -4.32 -22.52 19.24
N LYS A 10 -5.56 -22.60 19.73
CA LYS A 10 -6.72 -22.71 18.84
C LYS A 10 -6.90 -21.35 18.16
N THR A 11 -6.47 -21.24 16.90
CA THR A 11 -6.80 -20.06 16.09
C THR A 11 -8.31 -20.03 15.88
N VAL A 12 -8.96 -18.99 16.40
CA VAL A 12 -10.38 -18.73 16.16
C VAL A 12 -10.48 -17.53 15.23
N SER A 13 -11.30 -17.65 14.19
CA SER A 13 -11.54 -16.59 13.21
C SER A 13 -13.05 -16.41 13.04
N GLN A 14 -13.48 -15.17 12.86
CA GLN A 14 -14.87 -14.81 12.63
C GLN A 14 -14.91 -13.62 11.69
N ASP A 15 -15.82 -13.69 10.71
CA ASP A 15 -16.08 -12.54 9.84
C ASP A 15 -16.69 -11.41 10.66
N THR A 16 -16.22 -10.19 10.40
CA THR A 16 -16.69 -9.00 11.09
C THR A 16 -17.89 -8.44 10.34
N ILE A 17 -18.92 -8.02 11.08
CA ILE A 17 -20.01 -7.23 10.50
C ILE A 17 -19.54 -5.78 10.48
N THR A 18 -19.29 -5.23 9.29
CA THR A 18 -19.01 -3.80 9.11
C THR A 18 -20.29 -3.08 8.72
N ASN A 19 -20.62 -2.01 9.45
CA ASN A 19 -21.74 -1.14 9.16
C ASN A 19 -21.36 -0.11 8.09
N ASP A 20 -22.37 0.51 7.47
CA ASP A 20 -22.18 1.54 6.43
C ASP A 20 -21.45 2.79 6.93
N ASP A 21 -21.44 3.03 8.25
CA ASP A 21 -20.70 4.12 8.91
C ASP A 21 -19.24 3.77 9.24
N GLY A 22 -18.77 2.59 8.82
CA GLY A 22 -17.43 2.08 9.07
C GLY A 22 -17.21 1.51 10.47
N THR A 23 -18.23 1.50 11.33
CA THR A 23 -18.16 0.80 12.63
C THR A 23 -18.22 -0.70 12.42
N PHE A 24 -17.68 -1.44 13.38
CA PHE A 24 -17.61 -2.89 13.30
C PHE A 24 -17.74 -3.56 14.66
N TYR A 25 -18.19 -4.81 14.65
CA TYR A 25 -18.31 -5.63 15.85
C TYR A 25 -17.99 -7.10 15.56
N THR A 26 -17.33 -7.75 16.50
CA THR A 26 -17.05 -9.19 16.50
C THR A 26 -17.11 -9.73 17.92
N SER A 27 -17.51 -11.00 18.09
CA SER A 27 -17.68 -11.60 19.41
C SER A 27 -17.42 -13.10 19.39
N PHE A 28 -16.47 -13.53 20.19
CA PHE A 28 -16.13 -14.94 20.32
C PHE A 28 -16.84 -15.57 21.52
N ILE A 29 -17.31 -16.81 21.34
CA ILE A 29 -17.83 -17.66 22.41
C ILE A 29 -16.94 -18.89 22.59
N GLY A 30 -16.89 -19.44 23.80
CA GLY A 30 -16.13 -20.67 24.08
C GLY A 30 -14.61 -20.49 24.03
N ILE A 31 -14.10 -19.30 24.32
CA ILE A 31 -12.67 -19.05 24.51
C ILE A 31 -12.26 -19.55 25.91
N LEU A 32 -11.20 -20.36 25.98
CA LEU A 32 -10.68 -20.89 27.24
C LEU A 32 -10.17 -19.75 28.15
N GLN A 33 -10.24 -19.94 29.46
CA GLN A 33 -9.70 -18.95 30.40
C GLN A 33 -8.18 -18.84 30.27
N GLY A 34 -7.69 -17.61 30.11
CA GLY A 34 -6.28 -17.29 29.93
C GLY A 34 -6.04 -15.92 29.29
N PRO A 35 -4.78 -15.49 29.22
CA PRO A 35 -4.36 -14.36 28.39
C PRO A 35 -4.38 -14.77 26.91
N HIS A 36 -4.97 -13.92 26.07
CA HIS A 36 -5.07 -14.13 24.61
C HIS A 36 -4.57 -12.92 23.86
N SER A 37 -3.95 -13.15 22.71
CA SER A 37 -3.62 -12.10 21.74
C SER A 37 -4.49 -12.27 20.50
N PHE A 38 -5.18 -11.19 20.13
CA PHE A 38 -6.02 -11.13 18.95
C PHE A 38 -5.37 -10.21 17.91
N SER A 39 -5.69 -10.49 16.65
CA SER A 39 -5.29 -9.64 15.53
C SER A 39 -6.51 -9.33 14.67
N LEU A 40 -6.55 -8.11 14.15
CA LEU A 40 -7.60 -7.62 13.27
C LEU A 40 -6.99 -7.02 12.02
N ILE A 41 -7.47 -7.45 10.86
CA ILE A 41 -7.13 -6.92 9.54
C ILE A 41 -8.46 -6.64 8.83
N ILE A 42 -8.65 -5.40 8.36
CA ILE A 42 -9.79 -5.06 7.51
C ILE A 42 -9.34 -5.13 6.05
N LYS A 43 -10.17 -5.73 5.20
CA LYS A 43 -9.99 -5.67 3.75
C LYS A 43 -10.96 -4.66 3.18
N ASP A 44 -10.48 -3.80 2.28
CA ASP A 44 -11.37 -2.90 1.54
C ASP A 44 -12.11 -3.61 0.41
N LYS A 45 -12.99 -2.86 -0.29
CA LYS A 45 -13.80 -3.36 -1.43
C LYS A 45 -12.96 -3.90 -2.59
N GLU A 46 -11.67 -3.58 -2.65
CA GLU A 46 -10.69 -4.05 -3.64
C GLU A 46 -9.83 -5.20 -3.09
N GLY A 47 -10.15 -5.74 -1.92
CA GLY A 47 -9.45 -6.85 -1.28
C GLY A 47 -8.14 -6.47 -0.58
N ARG A 48 -7.78 -5.19 -0.49
CA ARG A 48 -6.51 -4.74 0.11
C ARG A 48 -6.62 -4.72 1.63
N GLY A 49 -5.65 -5.29 2.32
CA GLY A 49 -5.59 -5.31 3.79
C GLY A 49 -5.09 -4.01 4.41
N SER A 50 -5.63 -3.66 5.57
CA SER A 50 -5.09 -2.64 6.48
C SER A 50 -3.79 -3.11 7.15
N GLN A 51 -3.16 -2.22 7.92
CA GLN A 51 -2.18 -2.65 8.93
C GLN A 51 -2.88 -3.59 9.92
N THR A 52 -2.22 -4.69 10.28
CA THR A 52 -2.72 -5.60 11.32
C THR A 52 -2.69 -4.89 12.67
N LYS A 53 -3.86 -4.82 13.32
CA LYS A 53 -3.99 -4.30 14.68
C LYS A 53 -3.99 -5.46 15.67
N PHE A 54 -3.06 -5.43 16.62
CA PHE A 54 -2.98 -6.43 17.69
C PHE A 54 -3.54 -5.86 18.99
N PHE A 55 -4.23 -6.69 19.76
CA PHE A 55 -4.70 -6.35 21.10
C PHE A 55 -4.80 -7.60 21.96
N ASN A 56 -4.72 -7.43 23.27
CA ASN A 56 -4.75 -8.54 24.22
C ASN A 56 -6.05 -8.51 25.02
N ILE A 57 -6.57 -9.70 25.32
CA ILE A 57 -7.75 -9.91 26.16
C ILE A 57 -7.37 -10.91 27.24
N ASN A 58 -7.67 -10.61 28.50
CA ASN A 58 -7.41 -11.52 29.60
C ASN A 58 -8.74 -12.00 30.21
N THR A 59 -9.14 -13.19 29.79
CA THR A 59 -10.40 -13.81 30.22
C THR A 59 -10.37 -14.30 31.67
N LEU A 60 -9.20 -14.39 32.32
CA LEU A 60 -9.09 -14.72 33.75
C LEU A 60 -9.56 -13.58 34.66
N VAL A 61 -9.36 -12.33 34.23
CA VAL A 61 -9.72 -11.13 35.00
C VAL A 61 -11.06 -10.53 34.57
N GLN A 62 -11.84 -11.27 33.79
CA GLN A 62 -13.15 -10.86 33.25
C GLN A 62 -13.09 -9.60 32.37
N ASP A 63 -11.93 -9.30 31.78
CA ASP A 63 -11.77 -8.25 30.79
C ASP A 63 -12.06 -8.81 29.40
N PHE A 64 -13.34 -8.73 28.98
CA PHE A 64 -13.85 -9.40 27.80
C PHE A 64 -14.05 -8.49 26.58
N VAL A 65 -13.89 -7.17 26.74
CA VAL A 65 -14.31 -6.21 25.71
C VAL A 65 -13.21 -5.20 25.43
N VAL A 66 -12.75 -5.17 24.18
CA VAL A 66 -11.89 -4.11 23.66
C VAL A 66 -12.73 -3.18 22.79
N LYS A 67 -12.66 -1.88 23.06
CA LYS A 67 -13.40 -0.83 22.35
C LYS A 67 -12.45 0.13 21.64
N ASP A 68 -13.03 1.04 20.85
CA ASP A 68 -12.33 2.17 20.23
C ASP A 68 -11.14 1.75 19.36
N LEU A 69 -11.27 0.58 18.72
CA LEU A 69 -10.29 0.08 17.78
C LEU A 69 -10.40 0.82 16.44
N ILE A 70 -9.61 1.88 16.28
CA ILE A 70 -9.47 2.57 15.00
C ILE A 70 -8.44 1.83 14.14
N ILE A 71 -8.80 1.47 12.90
CA ILE A 71 -7.96 0.68 11.98
C ILE A 71 -7.28 1.59 10.97
N ALA A 72 -6.04 1.31 10.61
CA ALA A 72 -5.32 2.10 9.61
C ALA A 72 -6.04 2.08 8.25
N PRO A 73 -5.98 3.18 7.46
CA PRO A 73 -6.50 3.18 6.11
C PRO A 73 -5.80 2.12 5.24
N THR A 74 -6.53 1.54 4.28
CA THR A 74 -5.90 0.76 3.22
C THR A 74 -5.21 1.69 2.24
N VAL A 75 -4.12 1.25 1.60
CA VAL A 75 -3.29 2.13 0.76
C VAL A 75 -2.86 1.42 -0.51
N ALA A 76 -3.12 2.07 -1.64
CA ALA A 76 -2.59 1.73 -2.96
C ALA A 76 -2.01 2.97 -3.63
N LEU A 77 -0.82 2.81 -4.21
CA LEU A 77 -0.24 3.79 -5.12
C LEU A 77 -0.70 3.49 -6.54
N VAL A 78 -1.07 4.52 -7.29
CA VAL A 78 -1.34 4.38 -8.73
C VAL A 78 -0.05 4.16 -9.50
N ALA A 79 1.05 4.80 -9.09
CA ALA A 79 2.37 4.62 -9.65
C ALA A 79 3.44 4.58 -8.55
N TYR A 80 4.37 3.63 -8.67
CA TYR A 80 5.48 3.40 -7.73
C TYR A 80 6.77 4.10 -8.13
N SER A 81 6.81 4.68 -9.33
CA SER A 81 7.82 5.64 -9.72
C SER A 81 7.07 6.77 -10.40
N VAL A 82 7.57 8.00 -10.33
CA VAL A 82 7.01 9.20 -10.96
C VAL A 82 8.09 10.19 -11.30
N THR A 83 7.87 10.97 -12.35
CA THR A 83 8.77 12.05 -12.73
C THR A 83 8.53 13.25 -11.85
N ARG A 84 9.60 13.89 -11.37
CA ARG A 84 9.48 15.08 -10.53
C ARG A 84 8.64 16.16 -11.22
N GLY A 85 7.70 16.74 -10.48
CA GLY A 85 6.75 17.73 -10.99
C GLY A 85 5.50 17.12 -11.62
N THR A 86 5.45 15.78 -11.78
CA THR A 86 4.19 15.07 -12.02
C THR A 86 3.58 14.64 -10.69
N ALA A 87 2.25 14.58 -10.61
CA ALA A 87 1.59 14.10 -9.41
C ALA A 87 1.56 12.57 -9.39
N THR A 88 1.82 11.96 -8.23
CA THR A 88 1.39 10.58 -7.96
C THR A 88 0.05 10.59 -7.21
N VAL A 89 -0.74 9.55 -7.39
CA VAL A 89 -2.04 9.40 -6.73
C VAL A 89 -1.97 8.22 -5.76
N VAL A 90 -2.44 8.48 -4.55
CA VAL A 90 -2.68 7.48 -3.52
C VAL A 90 -4.19 7.31 -3.38
N LYS A 91 -4.64 6.06 -3.28
CA LYS A 91 -6.05 5.72 -3.10
C LYS A 91 -6.22 4.59 -2.12
N GLY A 92 -7.39 4.51 -1.51
CA GLY A 92 -7.75 3.44 -0.60
C GLY A 92 -9.08 3.71 0.06
N TYR A 93 -9.33 2.98 1.15
CA TYR A 93 -10.53 3.13 1.96
C TYR A 93 -10.17 3.33 3.43
N THR A 94 -11.04 4.04 4.12
CA THR A 94 -10.97 4.29 5.56
C THR A 94 -12.39 4.45 6.11
N THR A 95 -12.53 4.88 7.36
CA THR A 95 -13.85 5.15 7.94
C THR A 95 -14.55 6.25 7.12
N PRO A 96 -15.82 6.07 6.75
CA PRO A 96 -16.60 7.10 6.07
C PRO A 96 -16.44 8.47 6.69
N GLN A 97 -16.25 9.47 5.84
CA GLN A 97 -16.08 10.87 6.21
C GLN A 97 -14.88 11.17 7.12
N SER A 98 -13.94 10.26 7.38
CA SER A 98 -12.75 10.57 8.19
C SER A 98 -11.72 11.41 7.43
N GLY A 99 -10.86 12.09 8.17
CA GLY A 99 -9.64 12.69 7.61
C GLY A 99 -8.59 11.61 7.36
N VAL A 100 -7.75 11.82 6.35
CA VAL A 100 -6.62 10.95 5.99
C VAL A 100 -5.37 11.81 5.91
N VAL A 101 -4.35 11.44 6.69
CA VAL A 101 -3.06 12.13 6.72
C VAL A 101 -2.00 11.20 6.15
N ALA A 102 -1.41 11.59 5.02
CA ALA A 102 -0.21 10.96 4.49
C ALA A 102 1.03 11.66 5.00
N GLU A 103 2.00 10.85 5.42
CA GLU A 103 3.32 11.28 5.83
C GLU A 103 4.36 10.70 4.87
N ILE A 104 5.16 11.58 4.26
CA ILE A 104 6.23 11.23 3.33
C ILE A 104 7.57 11.59 3.97
N ASP A 105 8.47 10.61 4.04
CA ASP A 105 9.80 10.67 4.67
C ASP A 105 9.79 11.20 6.11
N GLY A 106 8.67 11.03 6.83
CA GLY A 106 8.51 11.49 8.20
C GLY A 106 8.29 13.00 8.37
N ILE A 107 8.32 13.78 7.28
CA ILE A 107 8.35 15.25 7.35
C ILE A 107 7.15 15.85 6.62
N ILE A 108 6.90 15.43 5.39
CA ILE A 108 5.90 16.06 4.53
C ILE A 108 4.54 15.47 4.86
N LYS A 109 3.59 16.34 5.24
CA LYS A 109 2.21 15.96 5.51
C LYS A 109 1.27 16.43 4.40
N LYS A 110 0.38 15.54 3.98
CA LYS A 110 -0.67 15.82 3.00
C LYS A 110 -1.98 15.24 3.51
N GLU A 111 -3.06 15.98 3.32
CA GLU A 111 -4.36 15.64 3.89
C GLU A 111 -5.41 15.46 2.80
N ALA A 112 -6.33 14.52 3.02
CA ALA A 112 -7.54 14.32 2.23
C ALA A 112 -8.70 13.97 3.15
N GLN A 113 -9.93 14.12 2.64
CA GLN A 113 -11.13 13.64 3.29
C GLN A 113 -11.63 12.37 2.58
N ALA A 114 -12.06 11.37 3.35
CA ALA A 114 -12.79 10.23 2.80
C ALA A 114 -14.23 10.62 2.44
N GLY A 115 -14.77 9.97 1.41
CA GLY A 115 -16.17 10.09 1.03
C GLY A 115 -17.12 9.38 1.99
N GLN A 116 -18.42 9.46 1.69
CA GLN A 116 -19.47 8.72 2.41
C GLN A 116 -19.33 7.19 2.28
N ASP A 117 -18.66 6.74 1.23
CA ASP A 117 -18.40 5.32 0.98
C ASP A 117 -17.04 4.86 1.56
N GLY A 118 -16.37 5.73 2.32
CA GLY A 118 -15.04 5.51 2.89
C GLY A 118 -13.89 5.61 1.89
N ALA A 119 -14.15 5.80 0.60
CA ALA A 119 -13.11 5.92 -0.41
C ALA A 119 -12.39 7.27 -0.26
N TYR A 120 -11.07 7.26 -0.41
CA TYR A 120 -10.28 8.49 -0.49
C TYR A 120 -9.32 8.45 -1.67
N LYS A 121 -8.97 9.65 -2.14
CA LYS A 121 -7.94 9.88 -3.14
C LYS A 121 -7.10 11.07 -2.70
N LEU A 122 -5.79 10.89 -2.68
CA LEU A 122 -4.83 11.92 -2.35
C LEU A 122 -3.85 12.10 -3.49
N THR A 123 -3.68 13.35 -3.93
CA THR A 123 -2.74 13.71 -4.99
C THR A 123 -1.47 14.26 -4.34
N ILE A 124 -0.33 13.65 -4.64
CA ILE A 124 0.97 14.04 -4.13
C ILE A 124 1.73 14.76 -5.24
N ASP A 125 1.93 16.06 -5.05
CA ASP A 125 2.85 16.84 -5.87
C ASP A 125 4.28 16.42 -5.56
N THR A 126 5.00 15.93 -6.57
CA THR A 126 6.40 15.51 -6.42
C THR A 126 7.39 16.61 -6.74
N GLY A 127 6.96 17.77 -7.22
CA GLY A 127 7.85 18.92 -7.47
C GLY A 127 8.78 19.25 -6.30
N PRO A 128 8.27 19.29 -5.05
CA PRO A 128 9.08 19.54 -3.86
C PRO A 128 9.92 18.36 -3.35
N LEU A 129 9.76 17.17 -3.93
CA LEU A 129 10.47 15.97 -3.48
C LEU A 129 11.85 15.88 -4.15
N GLU A 130 12.84 15.43 -3.38
CA GLU A 130 14.16 15.10 -3.91
C GLU A 130 14.10 13.92 -4.90
N PHE A 131 15.17 13.69 -5.65
CA PHE A 131 15.24 12.50 -6.49
C PHE A 131 15.62 11.28 -5.65
N GLY A 132 15.00 10.13 -5.94
CA GLY A 132 15.32 8.87 -5.28
C GLY A 132 14.09 8.21 -4.67
N SER A 133 14.32 7.32 -3.71
CA SER A 133 13.27 6.58 -3.02
C SER A 133 12.68 7.40 -1.89
N HIS A 134 11.36 7.43 -1.82
CA HIS A 134 10.57 8.04 -0.76
C HIS A 134 9.71 6.99 -0.07
N GLN A 135 9.51 7.17 1.23
CA GLN A 135 8.68 6.31 2.05
C GLN A 135 7.42 7.05 2.47
N MET A 136 6.28 6.38 2.35
CA MET A 136 4.99 6.96 2.65
C MET A 136 4.14 6.02 3.51
N ARG A 137 3.49 6.58 4.52
CA ARG A 137 2.52 5.89 5.36
C ARG A 137 1.35 6.82 5.66
N LEU A 138 0.17 6.24 5.85
CA LEU A 138 -1.06 6.99 6.04
C LEU A 138 -1.72 6.61 7.36
N LYS A 139 -2.37 7.56 8.02
CA LYS A 139 -3.27 7.30 9.14
C LYS A 139 -4.59 8.01 8.91
N GLN A 140 -5.64 7.58 9.61
CA GLN A 140 -6.92 8.28 9.60
C GLN A 140 -7.14 9.04 10.91
N THR A 141 -7.91 10.11 10.82
CA THR A 141 -8.37 10.92 11.95
C THR A 141 -9.89 10.96 11.91
N LEU A 142 -10.55 10.45 12.95
CA LEU A 142 -12.00 10.39 13.01
C LEU A 142 -12.61 11.80 13.15
N VAL A 143 -13.80 11.97 12.57
CA VAL A 143 -14.54 13.24 12.62
C VAL A 143 -14.78 13.66 14.08
N GLY A 144 -14.61 14.96 14.35
CA GLY A 144 -14.84 15.53 15.68
C GLY A 144 -13.74 15.20 16.70
N GLY A 145 -12.55 14.78 16.25
CA GLY A 145 -11.41 14.52 17.14
C GLY A 145 -11.55 13.25 17.97
N LYS A 146 -12.36 12.28 17.51
CA LYS A 146 -12.62 11.00 18.21
C LYS A 146 -11.44 10.01 18.20
N GLY A 147 -10.26 10.46 17.81
CA GLY A 147 -9.03 9.66 17.80
C GLY A 147 -8.45 9.46 16.40
N GLU A 148 -7.27 8.83 16.40
CA GLU A 148 -6.50 8.53 15.19
C GLU A 148 -6.14 7.04 15.15
N SER A 149 -5.95 6.51 13.94
CA SER A 149 -5.43 5.16 13.76
C SER A 149 -3.91 5.10 13.92
N ASP A 150 -3.39 3.89 14.06
CA ASP A 150 -2.01 3.58 13.72
C ASP A 150 -1.73 3.90 12.23
N TYR A 151 -0.45 3.94 11.87
CA TYR A 151 -0.05 4.08 10.47
C TYR A 151 -0.33 2.80 9.67
N SER A 152 -0.65 3.00 8.39
CA SER A 152 -0.73 1.96 7.37
C SER A 152 0.61 1.25 7.16
N PRO A 153 0.62 0.11 6.44
CA PRO A 153 1.87 -0.45 5.95
C PRO A 153 2.63 0.58 5.11
N LEU A 154 3.95 0.59 5.25
CA LEU A 154 4.84 1.49 4.53
C LEU A 154 4.76 1.23 3.01
N LYS A 155 4.66 2.31 2.24
CA LYS A 155 4.70 2.28 0.77
C LYS A 155 5.93 3.05 0.31
N ASN A 156 6.66 2.46 -0.64
CA ASN A 156 7.82 3.10 -1.24
C ASN A 156 7.47 3.56 -2.66
N PHE A 157 7.92 4.75 -3.04
CA PHE A 157 7.86 5.21 -4.42
C PHE A 157 9.12 5.97 -4.81
N ILE A 158 9.40 6.08 -6.10
CA ILE A 158 10.63 6.71 -6.61
C ILE A 158 10.30 7.99 -7.36
N VAL A 159 10.96 9.08 -7.02
CA VAL A 159 10.93 10.33 -7.80
C VAL A 159 12.14 10.37 -8.73
N SER A 160 11.89 10.38 -10.03
CA SER A 160 12.92 10.36 -11.08
C SER A 160 12.99 11.69 -11.82
N ARG A 161 14.17 11.99 -12.39
CA ARG A 161 14.31 13.05 -13.42
C ARG A 161 13.61 12.71 -14.73
N VAL A 162 13.34 11.42 -14.91
CA VAL A 162 12.99 10.79 -16.18
C VAL A 162 11.50 10.47 -16.21
N LEU A 163 10.83 10.72 -17.35
CA LEU A 163 9.49 10.22 -17.67
C LEU A 163 9.40 8.71 -17.42
N LEU A 164 8.37 8.25 -16.69
CA LEU A 164 8.23 6.84 -16.36
C LEU A 164 8.24 5.94 -17.60
N PRO A 165 8.89 4.78 -17.53
CA PRO A 165 9.12 3.94 -18.69
C PRO A 165 7.93 3.05 -19.04
N LYS A 166 7.64 3.03 -20.33
CA LYS A 166 6.84 2.05 -21.08
C LYS A 166 7.57 0.69 -21.19
N ALA A 167 8.08 0.13 -20.08
CA ALA A 167 9.04 -0.98 -20.12
C ALA A 167 8.41 -2.38 -20.23
N ASP A 168 7.09 -2.52 -20.12
CA ASP A 168 6.35 -3.73 -20.51
C ASP A 168 6.06 -3.59 -22.02
N PHE A 169 6.84 -4.30 -22.84
CA PHE A 169 6.81 -4.13 -24.29
C PHE A 169 5.91 -5.15 -24.98
N ASN A 170 5.54 -6.22 -24.27
CA ASN A 170 4.62 -7.24 -24.79
C ASN A 170 3.22 -7.16 -24.18
N ASP A 171 2.98 -6.17 -23.32
CA ASP A 171 1.71 -5.93 -22.61
C ASP A 171 1.24 -7.17 -21.83
N ASP A 172 2.18 -7.99 -21.34
CA ASP A 172 1.86 -9.22 -20.59
C ASP A 172 1.66 -8.97 -19.09
N GLY A 173 1.81 -7.72 -18.66
CA GLY A 173 1.59 -7.25 -17.29
C GLY A 173 2.79 -7.49 -16.37
N ALA A 174 3.92 -7.98 -16.90
CA ALA A 174 5.18 -8.09 -16.21
C ALA A 174 6.29 -7.37 -17.00
N VAL A 175 7.34 -6.95 -16.30
CA VAL A 175 8.59 -6.51 -16.93
C VAL A 175 9.65 -7.55 -16.57
N ASP A 176 9.94 -8.45 -17.50
CA ASP A 176 10.84 -9.57 -17.27
C ASP A 176 11.82 -9.84 -18.43
N ILE A 177 12.38 -11.05 -18.49
CA ILE A 177 13.34 -11.45 -19.50
C ILE A 177 12.76 -11.41 -20.93
N ARG A 178 11.42 -11.48 -21.07
CA ARG A 178 10.72 -11.38 -22.35
C ARG A 178 10.74 -9.93 -22.83
N ASP A 179 10.43 -8.98 -21.97
CA ASP A 179 10.59 -7.54 -22.27
C ASP A 179 12.04 -7.19 -22.53
N TRP A 180 12.98 -7.85 -21.84
CA TRP A 180 14.41 -7.69 -22.11
C TRP A 180 14.79 -8.13 -23.52
N SER A 181 14.21 -9.24 -23.99
CA SER A 181 14.45 -9.71 -25.35
C SER A 181 13.90 -8.73 -26.39
N ILE A 182 12.75 -8.11 -26.12
CA ILE A 182 12.15 -7.09 -26.98
C ILE A 182 12.95 -5.79 -26.94
N PHE A 183 13.40 -5.40 -25.75
CA PHE A 183 14.29 -4.27 -25.53
C PHE A 183 15.58 -4.40 -26.37
N LEU A 184 16.27 -5.55 -26.27
CA LEU A 184 17.49 -5.81 -27.03
C LEU A 184 17.24 -5.87 -28.55
N PHE A 185 16.11 -6.45 -28.96
CA PHE A 185 15.71 -6.50 -30.36
C PHE A 185 15.57 -5.08 -30.96
N HIS A 186 14.89 -4.18 -30.25
CA HIS A 186 14.76 -2.79 -30.67
C HIS A 186 16.07 -2.01 -30.56
N TRP A 187 16.90 -2.29 -29.55
CA TRP A 187 18.20 -1.66 -29.33
C TRP A 187 19.20 -1.93 -30.47
N GLY A 188 19.21 -3.16 -30.98
CA GLY A 188 20.06 -3.57 -32.11
C GLY A 188 19.51 -3.18 -33.48
N SER A 189 18.31 -2.59 -33.56
CA SER A 189 17.67 -2.27 -34.83
C SER A 189 18.35 -1.09 -35.54
N LYS A 190 18.39 -1.15 -36.89
CA LYS A 190 18.77 -0.01 -37.75
C LYS A 190 17.59 0.93 -38.04
N ASP A 191 16.39 0.50 -37.69
CA ASP A 191 15.14 1.23 -37.87
C ASP A 191 14.92 2.18 -36.69
N MET A 192 14.87 3.48 -36.99
CA MET A 192 14.73 4.52 -35.97
C MET A 192 13.37 4.47 -35.27
N GLU A 193 12.28 4.15 -35.96
CA GLU A 193 10.95 4.09 -35.33
C GLU A 193 10.87 2.96 -34.30
N LYS A 194 11.45 1.80 -34.63
CA LYS A 194 11.54 0.65 -33.72
C LYS A 194 12.38 0.97 -32.49
N ARG A 195 13.48 1.69 -32.72
CA ARG A 195 14.37 2.19 -31.70
C ARG A 195 13.64 3.13 -30.74
N MET A 196 12.88 4.10 -31.23
CA MET A 196 12.19 5.08 -30.38
C MET A 196 11.11 4.45 -29.47
N LYS A 197 10.69 3.21 -29.71
CA LYS A 197 9.78 2.49 -28.79
C LYS A 197 10.40 2.17 -27.44
N ILE A 198 11.73 2.09 -27.39
CA ILE A 198 12.50 1.78 -26.17
C ILE A 198 13.24 3.01 -25.63
N ASP A 199 12.92 4.19 -26.15
CA ASP A 199 13.28 5.47 -25.52
C ASP A 199 12.38 5.63 -24.29
N LEU A 200 12.88 5.13 -23.17
CA LEU A 200 12.14 4.97 -21.93
C LEU A 200 12.07 6.28 -21.15
N ASN A 201 12.97 7.22 -21.45
CA ASN A 201 12.99 8.55 -20.86
C ASN A 201 12.39 9.65 -21.76
N ASN A 202 12.05 9.32 -23.00
CA ASN A 202 11.57 10.18 -24.09
C ASN A 202 12.52 11.37 -24.39
N ASP A 203 13.84 11.16 -24.35
CA ASP A 203 14.86 12.19 -24.65
C ASP A 203 15.33 12.22 -26.11
N GLY A 204 14.81 11.32 -26.94
CA GLY A 204 15.11 11.20 -28.36
C GLY A 204 16.41 10.46 -28.68
N LYS A 205 17.07 9.87 -27.67
CA LYS A 205 18.25 9.02 -27.79
C LYS A 205 17.96 7.65 -27.18
N ILE A 206 18.78 6.67 -27.54
CA ILE A 206 18.71 5.32 -26.97
C ILE A 206 20.10 4.98 -26.48
N ASP A 207 20.29 5.11 -25.17
CA ASP A 207 21.58 4.94 -24.53
C ASP A 207 21.47 4.27 -23.15
N ILE A 208 22.60 4.22 -22.44
CA ILE A 208 22.71 3.51 -21.17
C ILE A 208 21.73 4.00 -20.10
N SER A 209 21.14 5.18 -20.27
CA SER A 209 20.08 5.71 -19.44
C SER A 209 18.80 4.88 -19.58
N ASP A 210 18.35 4.59 -20.81
CA ASP A 210 17.21 3.73 -21.10
C ASP A 210 17.42 2.32 -20.55
N PHE A 211 18.62 1.80 -20.75
CA PHE A 211 19.01 0.51 -20.19
C PHE A 211 18.91 0.49 -18.66
N SER A 212 19.41 1.54 -17.98
CA SER A 212 19.36 1.65 -16.53
C SER A 212 17.93 1.74 -16.02
N ILE A 213 17.05 2.40 -16.77
CA ILE A 213 15.62 2.48 -16.46
C ILE A 213 14.96 1.12 -16.65
N PHE A 214 15.23 0.42 -17.75
CA PHE A 214 14.71 -0.93 -17.98
C PHE A 214 15.11 -1.90 -16.87
N VAL A 215 16.41 -1.99 -16.55
CA VAL A 215 16.94 -2.91 -15.53
C VAL A 215 16.36 -2.65 -14.15
N ARG A 216 16.09 -1.38 -13.80
CA ARG A 216 15.42 -1.02 -12.54
C ARG A 216 13.95 -1.47 -12.47
N ASN A 217 13.32 -1.68 -13.63
CA ASN A 217 11.93 -2.12 -13.71
C ASN A 217 11.78 -3.63 -13.87
N ILE A 218 12.87 -4.37 -14.14
CA ILE A 218 12.85 -5.84 -14.15
C ILE A 218 12.41 -6.35 -12.78
N ARG A 219 11.32 -7.13 -12.76
CA ARG A 219 10.89 -7.88 -11.59
C ARG A 219 11.43 -9.29 -11.68
N LYS A 220 12.26 -9.71 -10.71
CA LYS A 220 12.63 -11.13 -10.57
C LYS A 220 11.41 -11.90 -10.07
N LYS A 221 11.01 -12.94 -10.79
CA LYS A 221 10.17 -14.01 -10.21
C LYS A 221 11.00 -14.86 -9.26
#